data_AF-A0A952N741-F1
#
_entry.id   AF-A0A952N741-F1
#
_cell.length_a   1.000
_cell.length_b   1.000
_cell.length_c   1.000
_cell.angle_alpha   90.00
_cell.angle_beta   90.00
_cell.angle_gamma   90.00
#
_symmetry.space_group_name_H-M   'P 1'
#
loop_
_entity.id
_entity.type
_entity.pdbx_description
1 polymer ?
#
loop_
_entity_poly.entity_id
_entity_poly.type
_entity_poly.pdbx_seq_one_letter_code
_entity_poly.pdbx_strand_id
1 'polypeptide(L)'
;MEETILNIFVIIDNDEVSAFKAASHSKNGDDREKIEYLKKNVKTDIEKAYYFDAPRDSNNRLMPYKKFSKLERQEKQYFLFEEIFKKFDAPESPLICVTPIVDGKILSD
;
A
#
# COMPACT_ATOMS: atom_id res chain seq x y z
N MET A 1 20.63 -0.92 -9.24
CA MET A 1 20.90 -1.05 -7.79
C MET A 1 19.74 -1.81 -7.21
N GLU A 2 20.01 -2.75 -6.31
CA GLU A 2 18.95 -3.46 -5.63
C GLU A 2 18.29 -2.51 -4.63
N GLU A 3 16.96 -2.42 -4.67
CA GLU A 3 16.18 -1.53 -3.81
C GLU A 3 14.95 -2.24 -3.24
N THR A 4 14.44 -1.70 -2.14
CA THR A 4 13.20 -2.17 -1.51
C THR A 4 12.00 -1.60 -2.26
N ILE A 5 11.19 -2.49 -2.82
CA ILE A 5 9.91 -2.18 -3.47
C ILE A 5 8.75 -2.82 -2.72
N LEU A 6 7.56 -2.23 -2.78
CA LEU A 6 6.44 -2.62 -1.91
C LEU A 6 5.15 -2.89 -2.69
N ASN A 7 4.50 -4.00 -2.39
CA ASN A 7 3.08 -4.15 -2.63
C ASN A 7 2.33 -3.66 -1.38
N ILE A 8 1.42 -2.70 -1.56
CA ILE A 8 0.59 -2.14 -0.49
C ILE A 8 -0.87 -2.41 -0.83
N PHE A 9 -1.60 -2.96 0.14
CA PHE A 9 -3.00 -3.30 0.03
C PHE A 9 -3.80 -2.39 0.94
N VAL A 10 -4.75 -1.65 0.38
CA VAL A 10 -5.63 -0.76 1.14
C VAL A 10 -6.94 -1.49 1.40
N ILE A 11 -7.22 -1.83 2.66
CA ILE A 11 -8.45 -2.52 3.03
C ILE A 11 -9.53 -1.47 3.25
N ILE A 12 -10.61 -1.59 2.49
CA ILE A 12 -11.74 -0.67 2.49
C ILE A 12 -12.98 -1.47 2.85
N ASP A 13 -13.54 -1.18 4.01
CA ASP A 13 -14.77 -1.79 4.50
C ASP A 13 -15.80 -0.70 4.74
N ASN A 14 -17.00 -0.83 4.17
CA ASN A 14 -18.07 0.18 4.30
C ASN A 14 -17.62 1.61 3.92
N ASP A 15 -16.91 1.76 2.78
CA ASP A 15 -16.36 3.04 2.29
C ASP A 15 -15.30 3.72 3.18
N GLU A 16 -14.79 3.03 4.21
CA GLU A 16 -13.74 3.52 5.10
C GLU A 16 -12.47 2.67 4.99
N VAL A 17 -11.31 3.32 5.07
CA VAL A 17 -10.01 2.61 5.12
C VAL A 17 -9.88 2.00 6.51
N SER A 18 -10.03 0.68 6.60
CA SER A 18 -10.04 -0.06 7.86
C SER A 18 -8.65 -0.54 8.27
N ALA A 19 -7.80 -0.86 7.30
CA ALA A 19 -6.45 -1.35 7.51
C ALA A 19 -5.58 -1.19 6.27
N PHE A 20 -4.29 -1.45 6.43
CA PHE A 20 -3.39 -1.74 5.33
C PHE A 20 -2.75 -3.11 5.49
N LYS A 21 -2.31 -3.67 4.37
CA LYS A 21 -1.31 -4.74 4.39
C LYS A 21 -0.16 -4.36 3.47
N ALA A 22 1.05 -4.83 3.75
CA ALA A 22 2.14 -4.65 2.80
C ALA A 22 3.15 -5.80 2.79
N ALA A 23 3.74 -6.01 1.62
CA ALA A 23 4.81 -6.98 1.38
C ALA A 23 5.99 -6.27 0.70
N SER A 24 7.19 -6.46 1.25
CA SER A 24 8.44 -5.92 0.72
C SER A 24 9.20 -6.92 -0.12
N HIS A 25 9.87 -6.42 -1.15
CA HIS A 25 10.77 -7.19 -2.00
C HIS A 25 12.06 -6.42 -2.24
N SER A 26 13.17 -7.15 -2.29
CA SER A 26 14.44 -6.62 -2.75
C SER A 26 14.57 -6.92 -4.24
N LYS A 27 14.70 -5.89 -5.09
CA LYS A 27 14.69 -6.07 -6.54
C LYS A 27 15.64 -5.10 -7.23
N ASN A 28 16.43 -5.63 -8.16
CA ASN A 28 17.17 -4.86 -9.15
C ASN A 28 16.45 -4.89 -10.51
N GLY A 29 16.75 -3.93 -11.37
CA GLY A 29 16.11 -3.74 -12.66
C GLY A 29 15.67 -2.29 -12.87
N ASP A 30 15.04 -2.02 -14.00
CA ASP A 30 14.38 -0.74 -14.22
C ASP A 30 13.00 -0.69 -13.52
N ASP A 31 12.42 0.51 -13.45
CA ASP A 31 11.14 0.72 -12.77
C ASP A 31 10.00 -0.08 -13.41
N ARG A 32 10.05 -0.29 -14.73
CA ARG A 32 9.03 -1.07 -15.45
C ARG A 32 9.07 -2.53 -15.02
N GLU A 33 10.25 -3.14 -14.97
CA GLU A 33 10.45 -4.51 -14.52
C GLU A 33 10.00 -4.71 -13.07
N LYS A 34 10.31 -3.74 -12.19
CA LYS A 34 9.90 -3.76 -10.78
C LYS A 34 8.40 -3.62 -10.61
N ILE A 35 7.75 -2.71 -11.34
CA ILE A 35 6.29 -2.58 -11.32
C ILE A 35 5.60 -3.84 -11.84
N GLU A 36 6.09 -4.42 -12.94
CA GLU A 36 5.53 -5.67 -13.47
C GLU A 36 5.73 -6.84 -12.51
N TYR A 37 6.84 -6.87 -11.77
CA TYR A 37 7.05 -7.83 -10.70
C TYR A 37 6.01 -7.65 -9.59
N LEU A 38 5.80 -6.44 -9.09
CA LEU A 38 4.80 -6.17 -8.05
C LEU A 38 3.39 -6.61 -8.49
N LYS A 39 2.95 -6.21 -9.69
CA LYS A 39 1.64 -6.58 -10.24
C LYS A 39 1.44 -8.10 -10.33
N LYS A 40 2.46 -8.83 -10.78
CA LYS A 40 2.38 -10.30 -10.89
C LYS A 40 2.28 -11.00 -9.54
N ASN A 41 2.82 -10.40 -8.49
CA ASN A 41 2.85 -10.98 -7.15
C ASN A 41 1.69 -10.54 -6.24
N VAL A 42 0.78 -9.66 -6.69
CA VAL A 42 -0.37 -9.16 -5.90
C VAL A 42 -1.11 -10.29 -5.16
N LYS A 43 -1.46 -11.38 -5.88
CA LYS A 43 -2.21 -12.51 -5.31
C LYS A 43 -1.43 -13.31 -4.27
N THR A 44 -0.13 -13.47 -4.45
CA THR A 44 0.72 -14.18 -3.48
C THR A 44 1.11 -13.29 -2.31
N ASP A 45 1.24 -11.99 -2.55
CA ASP A 45 1.69 -11.02 -1.56
C ASP A 45 0.60 -10.70 -0.55
N ILE A 46 -0.67 -10.57 -0.97
CA ILE A 46 -1.78 -10.32 -0.05
C ILE A 46 -1.92 -11.39 1.04
N GLU A 47 -1.59 -12.64 0.73
CA GLU A 47 -1.69 -13.78 1.66
C GLU A 47 -0.61 -13.74 2.76
N LYS A 48 0.59 -13.24 2.43
CA LYS A 48 1.74 -13.15 3.35
C LYS A 48 2.03 -11.72 3.84
N ALA A 49 1.24 -10.75 3.40
CA ALA A 49 1.47 -9.34 3.69
C ALA A 49 1.30 -9.06 5.19
N TYR A 50 2.16 -8.19 5.70
CA TYR A 50 2.10 -7.73 7.09
C TYR A 50 0.93 -6.77 7.27
N TYR A 51 0.17 -6.92 8.34
CA TYR A 51 -0.98 -6.08 8.67
C TYR A 51 -0.58 -4.81 9.41
N PHE A 52 -1.18 -3.68 9.04
CA PHE A 52 -1.04 -2.38 9.70
C PHE A 52 -2.42 -1.81 9.99
N ASP A 53 -2.56 -1.18 11.16
CA ASP A 53 -3.78 -0.44 11.48
C ASP A 53 -3.90 0.80 10.59
N ALA A 54 -5.12 1.14 10.19
CA ALA A 54 -5.37 2.39 9.48
C ALA A 54 -5.22 3.60 10.41
N PRO A 55 -4.74 4.75 9.91
CA PRO A 55 -4.65 5.98 10.68
C PRO A 55 -6.05 6.44 11.07
N ARG A 56 -6.19 6.80 12.35
CA ARG A 56 -7.43 7.30 12.93
C ARG A 56 -7.34 8.79 13.22
N ASP A 57 -8.46 9.48 13.15
CA ASP A 57 -8.52 10.88 13.56
C ASP A 57 -8.47 11.03 15.10
N SER A 58 -8.49 12.27 15.59
CA SER A 58 -8.50 12.58 17.04
C SER A 58 -9.71 12.02 17.79
N ASN A 59 -10.77 11.63 17.08
CA ASN A 59 -11.98 11.02 17.62
C ASN A 59 -11.99 9.50 17.41
N ASN A 60 -10.83 8.91 17.06
CA ASN A 60 -10.65 7.48 16.81
C ASN A 60 -11.45 6.94 15.60
N ARG A 61 -11.83 7.81 14.66
CA ARG A 61 -12.58 7.43 13.45
C ARG A 61 -11.67 7.06 12.30
N LEU A 62 -12.11 6.10 11.49
CA LEU A 62 -11.43 5.70 10.26
C LEU A 62 -11.51 6.80 9.19
N MET A 63 -10.60 6.75 8.23
CA MET A 63 -10.60 7.68 7.11
C MET A 63 -11.56 7.21 6.02
N PRO A 64 -12.52 8.04 5.58
CA PRO A 64 -13.32 7.70 4.40
C PRO A 64 -12.45 7.52 3.16
N TYR A 65 -12.69 6.48 2.37
CA TYR A 65 -11.90 6.17 1.17
C TYR A 65 -11.85 7.33 0.17
N LYS A 66 -12.94 8.09 0.05
CA LYS A 66 -12.98 9.32 -0.78
C LYS A 66 -11.93 10.35 -0.36
N LYS A 67 -11.66 10.48 0.94
CA LYS A 67 -10.61 11.37 1.47
C LYS A 67 -9.23 10.77 1.21
N PHE A 68 -9.08 9.46 1.41
CA PHE A 68 -7.84 8.72 1.13
C PHE A 68 -7.42 8.86 -0.35
N SER A 69 -8.30 8.52 -1.29
CA SER A 69 -8.03 8.60 -2.73
C SER A 69 -7.68 10.03 -3.18
N LYS A 70 -8.26 11.05 -2.54
CA LYS A 70 -7.88 12.45 -2.78
C LYS A 70 -6.44 12.75 -2.33
N LEU A 71 -6.00 12.21 -1.19
CA LEU A 71 -4.64 12.41 -0.68
C LEU A 71 -3.62 11.63 -1.52
N GLU A 72 -3.95 10.41 -1.92
CA GLU A 72 -3.11 9.59 -2.79
C GLU A 72 -2.83 10.28 -4.14
N ARG A 73 -3.86 10.84 -4.78
CA ARG A 73 -3.73 11.61 -6.03
C ARG A 73 -2.91 12.90 -5.90
N GLN A 74 -2.69 13.38 -4.67
CA GLN A 74 -1.85 14.54 -4.39
C GLN A 74 -0.40 14.14 -4.07
N GLU A 75 0.00 12.91 -4.40
CA GLU A 75 1.33 12.35 -4.14
C GLU A 75 1.72 12.36 -2.65
N LYS A 76 0.72 12.42 -1.75
CA LYS A 76 0.93 12.39 -0.29
C LYS A 76 1.09 10.97 0.24
N GLN A 77 1.63 10.07 -0.57
CA GLN A 77 1.80 8.65 -0.25
C GLN A 77 2.66 8.45 1.00
N TYR A 78 3.69 9.27 1.19
CA TYR A 78 4.52 9.26 2.39
C TYR A 78 3.70 9.42 3.67
N PHE A 79 2.76 10.36 3.71
CA PHE A 79 1.90 10.56 4.88
C PHE A 79 0.92 9.40 5.11
N LEU A 80 0.54 8.67 4.06
CA LEU A 80 -0.41 7.57 4.15
C LEU A 80 0.25 6.28 4.60
N PHE A 81 1.52 6.08 4.26
CA PHE A 81 2.23 4.81 4.40
C PHE A 81 3.53 4.90 5.22
N GLU A 82 3.71 5.97 6.00
CA GLU A 82 4.94 6.22 6.76
C GLU A 82 5.35 5.02 7.63
N GLU A 83 4.40 4.42 8.36
CA GLU A 83 4.67 3.26 9.21
C GLU A 83 5.08 2.02 8.39
N ILE A 84 4.53 1.88 7.18
CA ILE A 84 4.89 0.80 6.26
C ILE A 84 6.33 1.00 5.77
N PHE A 85 6.66 2.21 5.33
CA PHE A 85 8.01 2.54 4.85
C PHE A 85 9.06 2.37 5.93
N LYS A 86 8.79 2.84 7.16
CA LYS A 86 9.66 2.63 8.32
C LYS A 86 9.85 1.16 8.66
N LYS A 87 8.78 0.35 8.61
CA LYS A 87 8.86 -1.08 8.93
C LYS A 87 9.79 -1.83 7.98
N PHE A 88 9.73 -1.50 6.70
CA PHE A 88 10.46 -2.22 5.65
C PHE A 88 11.78 -1.55 5.24
N ASP A 89 12.23 -0.52 5.98
CA ASP A 89 13.42 0.26 5.65
C ASP A 89 13.44 0.68 4.17
N ALA A 90 12.29 1.18 3.72
CA ALA A 90 12.10 1.57 2.33
C ALA A 90 12.87 2.88 2.03
N PRO A 91 13.38 3.06 0.80
CA PRO A 91 14.05 4.31 0.42
C PRO A 91 13.08 5.49 0.49
N GLU A 92 13.61 6.72 0.43
CA GLU A 92 12.83 7.96 0.55
C GLU A 92 11.69 8.08 -0.49
N SER A 93 11.90 7.55 -1.68
CA SER A 93 10.90 7.46 -2.75
C SER A 93 10.77 6.00 -3.21
N PRO A 94 10.06 5.15 -2.46
CA PRO A 94 9.97 3.74 -2.78
C PRO A 94 9.05 3.51 -3.95
N LEU A 95 9.43 2.59 -4.82
CA LEU A 95 8.56 2.11 -5.90
C LEU A 95 7.50 1.18 -5.28
N ILE A 96 6.25 1.61 -5.36
CA ILE A 96 5.12 0.92 -4.76
C ILE A 96 4.05 0.55 -5.79
N CYS A 97 3.32 -0.53 -5.51
CA CYS A 97 2.08 -0.88 -6.19
C CYS A 97 0.96 -0.94 -5.16
N VAL A 98 -0.01 -0.04 -5.29
CA VAL A 98 -1.15 0.05 -4.37
C VAL A 98 -2.34 -0.69 -4.97
N THR A 99 -2.89 -1.65 -4.24
CA THR A 99 -4.06 -2.43 -4.64
C THR A 99 -5.18 -2.24 -3.62
N PRO A 100 -6.31 -1.62 -3.99
CA PRO A 100 -7.47 -1.51 -3.10
C PRO A 100 -8.21 -2.85 -3.00
N ILE A 101 -8.63 -3.19 -1.78
CA ILE A 101 -9.48 -4.34 -1.47
C ILE A 101 -10.76 -3.80 -0.87
N VAL A 102 -11.85 -3.88 -1.61
CA VAL A 102 -13.16 -3.34 -1.21
C VAL A 102 -14.06 -4.50 -0.81
N ASP A 103 -14.51 -4.50 0.45
CA ASP A 103 -15.38 -5.53 1.04
C ASP A 103 -14.86 -6.96 0.74
N GLY A 104 -13.54 -7.14 0.92
CA GLY A 104 -12.84 -8.41 0.69
C GLY A 104 -12.55 -8.77 -0.77
N LYS A 105 -12.89 -7.90 -1.74
CA LYS A 105 -12.61 -8.12 -3.17
C LYS A 105 -11.46 -7.25 -3.64
N ILE A 106 -10.47 -7.88 -4.29
CA ILE A 106 -9.40 -7.16 -4.97
C ILE A 106 -10.00 -6.46 -6.19
N LEU A 107 -9.91 -5.13 -6.22
CA LEU A 107 -10.16 -4.34 -7.42
C LEU A 107 -8.84 -4.27 -8.20
N SER A 108 -8.59 -5.27 -9.04
CA SER A 108 -7.55 -5.20 -10.06
C SER A 108 -8.21 -4.84 -11.38
N ASP A 109 -7.92 -3.65 -11.91
CA ASP A 109 -8.16 -3.33 -13.32
C ASP A 109 -7.25 -4.18 -14.23
#